data_AF-A0AAN6LQB1-F1
#
_entry.id   AF-A0AAN6LQB1-F1
#
_cell.length_a   1.000
_cell.length_b   1.000
_cell.length_c   1.000
_cell.angle_alpha   90.00
_cell.angle_beta   90.00
_cell.angle_gamma   90.00
#
_symmetry.space_group_name_H-M   'P 1'
#
loop_
_entity.id
_entity.type
_entity.pdbx_description
1 polymer ?
#
loop_
_entity_poly.entity_id
_entity_poly.type
_entity_poly.pdbx_seq_one_letter_code
_entity_poly.pdbx_strand_id
1 'polypeptide(L)'
;MASFFFELVETELARYFPRHPLRVNHKLTPSERERLAKLLRLTWELAHEFTTDGHAAQKKAEEMEMTAFLPLYQMAAFLDTMITQADRKSIASSLQQRDTTTFEEIYDDEMVITGLRKIIKAFVGRLCEAHGGSLFVPDDVPLGYFSFFDEWQDVTGSCIRT
;
A
#
# COMPACT_ATOMS: atom_id res chain seq x y z
N MET A 1 4.44 -11.99 -12.16
CA MET A 1 3.88 -11.52 -10.89
C MET A 1 2.86 -10.46 -11.25
N ALA A 2 1.71 -10.41 -10.58
CA ALA A 2 0.87 -9.22 -10.53
C ALA A 2 0.09 -8.78 -11.79
N SER A 3 -0.12 -9.58 -12.86
CA SER A 3 -1.05 -9.16 -13.94
C SER A 3 -2.43 -8.83 -13.37
N PHE A 4 -2.98 -9.75 -12.57
CA PHE A 4 -4.26 -9.55 -11.88
C PHE A 4 -4.26 -8.33 -10.95
N PHE A 5 -3.22 -8.17 -10.12
CA PHE A 5 -3.16 -7.03 -9.19
C PHE A 5 -3.02 -5.69 -9.92
N PHE A 6 -2.23 -5.64 -11.00
CA PHE A 6 -2.12 -4.45 -11.84
C PHE A 6 -3.43 -4.15 -12.56
N GLU A 7 -4.13 -5.17 -13.04
CA GLU A 7 -5.46 -5.02 -13.63
C GLU A 7 -6.49 -4.50 -12.62
N LEU A 8 -6.43 -4.96 -11.36
CA LEU A 8 -7.26 -4.42 -10.28
C LEU A 8 -6.97 -2.94 -10.03
N VAL A 9 -5.68 -2.58 -9.89
CA VAL A 9 -5.29 -1.17 -9.71
C VAL A 9 -5.72 -0.33 -10.91
N GLU A 10 -5.48 -0.77 -12.14
CA GLU A 10 -5.92 -0.08 -13.36
C GLU A 10 -7.45 0.04 -13.43
N THR A 11 -8.20 -0.95 -12.94
CA THR A 11 -9.67 -0.94 -12.87
C THR A 11 -10.17 0.09 -11.86
N GLU A 12 -9.61 0.10 -10.65
CA GLU A 12 -9.95 1.09 -9.64
C GLU A 12 -9.55 2.51 -10.09
N LEU A 13 -8.43 2.65 -10.81
CA LEU A 13 -8.06 3.93 -11.42
C LEU A 13 -9.06 4.38 -12.48
N ALA A 14 -9.52 3.47 -13.35
CA ALA A 14 -10.56 3.81 -14.32
C ALA A 14 -11.90 4.18 -13.66
N ARG A 15 -12.23 3.53 -12.54
CA ARG A 15 -13.47 3.78 -11.77
C ARG A 15 -13.46 5.14 -11.09
N TYR A 16 -12.38 5.48 -10.40
CA TYR A 16 -12.29 6.71 -9.62
C TYR A 16 -11.74 7.90 -10.44
N PHE A 17 -11.05 7.64 -11.55
CA PHE A 17 -10.41 8.68 -12.39
C PHE A 17 -10.66 8.45 -13.88
N PRO A 18 -11.92 8.55 -14.35
CA PRO A 18 -12.27 8.34 -15.75
C PRO A 18 -11.59 9.33 -16.72
N ARG A 19 -10.93 10.38 -16.22
CA ARG A 19 -10.16 11.36 -17.01
C ARG A 19 -8.89 11.83 -16.31
N HIS A 20 -8.04 10.92 -15.85
CA HIS A 20 -6.72 11.32 -15.35
C HIS A 20 -5.92 11.99 -16.49
N PRO A 21 -5.64 13.30 -16.44
CA PRO A 21 -5.15 14.06 -17.60
C PRO A 21 -3.77 13.62 -18.10
N LEU A 22 -3.02 12.92 -17.26
CA LEU A 22 -1.67 12.43 -17.54
C LEU A 22 -1.62 10.96 -17.99
N ARG A 23 -2.74 10.23 -18.02
CA ARG A 23 -2.74 8.77 -18.31
C ARG A 23 -3.50 8.41 -19.57
N VAL A 24 -2.80 7.82 -20.52
CA VAL A 24 -3.41 7.17 -21.69
C VAL A 24 -4.08 5.87 -21.24
N ASN A 25 -5.40 5.76 -21.40
CA ASN A 25 -6.19 4.55 -21.14
C ASN A 25 -6.07 3.97 -19.70
N HIS A 26 -5.75 4.80 -18.70
CA HIS A 26 -5.62 4.39 -17.29
C HIS A 26 -4.60 3.26 -17.01
N LYS A 27 -3.63 3.04 -17.91
CA LYS A 27 -2.61 2.00 -17.77
C LYS A 27 -1.44 2.44 -16.90
N LEU A 28 -0.89 1.50 -16.12
CA LEU A 28 0.32 1.71 -15.33
C LEU A 28 1.57 1.62 -16.23
N THR A 29 2.55 2.48 -16.00
CA THR A 29 3.86 2.39 -16.65
C THR A 29 4.64 1.17 -16.13
N PRO A 30 5.70 0.69 -16.84
CA PRO A 30 6.54 -0.39 -16.34
C PRO A 30 7.19 -0.10 -14.96
N SER A 31 7.66 1.11 -14.74
CA SER A 31 8.26 1.55 -13.46
C SER A 31 7.23 1.59 -12.33
N GLU A 32 6.00 2.02 -12.62
CA GLU A 32 4.90 1.99 -11.66
C GLU A 32 4.54 0.58 -11.24
N ARG A 33 4.46 -0.35 -12.21
CA ARG A 33 4.21 -1.77 -11.94
C ARG A 33 5.29 -2.37 -11.05
N GLU A 34 6.55 -2.03 -11.29
CA GLU A 34 7.67 -2.47 -10.46
C GLU A 34 7.57 -1.95 -9.02
N ARG A 35 7.38 -0.63 -8.84
CA ARG A 35 7.20 -0.03 -7.51
C ARG A 35 5.99 -0.61 -6.79
N LEU A 36 4.88 -0.77 -7.49
CA LEU A 36 3.63 -1.28 -6.95
C LEU A 36 3.78 -2.75 -6.51
N ALA A 37 4.47 -3.59 -7.28
CA ALA A 37 4.76 -4.97 -6.88
C ALA A 37 5.65 -5.03 -5.64
N LYS A 38 6.69 -4.18 -5.56
CA LYS A 38 7.56 -4.09 -4.38
C LYS A 38 6.79 -3.62 -3.15
N LEU A 39 5.98 -2.57 -3.29
CA LEU A 39 5.16 -2.02 -2.20
C LEU A 39 4.12 -3.01 -1.72
N LEU A 40 3.45 -3.73 -2.64
CA LEU A 40 2.51 -4.79 -2.29
C LEU A 40 3.19 -5.83 -1.40
N ARG A 41 4.34 -6.35 -1.83
CA ARG A 41 5.08 -7.37 -1.08
C ARG A 41 5.46 -6.88 0.31
N LEU A 42 6.09 -5.71 0.41
CA LEU A 42 6.52 -5.14 1.70
C LEU A 42 5.34 -4.87 2.64
N THR A 43 4.23 -4.37 2.11
CA THR A 43 3.02 -4.10 2.90
C THR A 43 2.43 -5.40 3.40
N TRP A 44 2.41 -6.45 2.57
CA TRP A 44 1.89 -7.77 2.93
C TRP A 44 2.73 -8.44 4.01
N GLU A 45 4.06 -8.41 3.85
CA GLU A 45 5.02 -8.93 4.84
C GLU A 45 4.86 -8.19 6.18
N LEU A 46 4.82 -6.86 6.17
CA LEU A 46 4.64 -6.07 7.39
C LEU A 46 3.27 -6.32 8.06
N ALA A 47 2.20 -6.48 7.27
CA ALA A 47 0.88 -6.80 7.80
C ALA A 47 0.87 -8.17 8.49
N HIS A 48 1.52 -9.16 7.87
CA HIS A 48 1.69 -10.48 8.46
C HIS A 48 2.54 -10.43 9.74
N GLU A 49 3.70 -9.75 9.72
CA GLU A 49 4.54 -9.53 10.92
C GLU A 49 3.73 -8.90 12.06
N PHE A 50 2.86 -7.92 11.78
CA PHE A 50 1.99 -7.32 12.79
C PHE A 50 1.02 -8.29 13.47
N THR A 51 0.69 -9.42 12.82
CA THR A 51 -0.19 -10.45 13.37
C THR A 51 0.56 -11.56 14.09
N THR A 52 1.78 -11.90 13.65
CA THR A 52 2.58 -13.00 14.20
C THR A 52 3.60 -12.55 15.25
N ASP A 53 4.26 -11.41 15.02
CA ASP A 53 5.21 -10.77 15.95
C ASP A 53 4.94 -9.26 16.05
N GLY A 54 3.80 -8.94 16.68
CA GLY A 54 3.31 -7.56 16.76
C GLY A 54 4.27 -6.57 17.41
N HIS A 55 5.17 -7.02 18.30
CA HIS A 55 6.15 -6.12 18.94
C HIS A 55 7.29 -5.75 18.00
N ALA A 56 7.86 -6.73 17.29
CA ALA A 56 8.91 -6.47 16.31
C ALA A 56 8.40 -5.62 15.15
N ALA A 57 7.19 -5.92 14.65
CA ALA A 57 6.55 -5.16 13.59
C ALA A 57 6.28 -3.69 13.99
N GLN A 58 5.78 -3.49 15.22
CA GLN A 58 5.54 -2.15 15.76
C GLN A 58 6.85 -1.35 15.86
N LYS A 59 7.91 -1.95 16.41
CA LYS A 59 9.23 -1.32 16.50
C LYS A 59 9.79 -0.96 15.11
N LYS A 60 9.69 -1.88 14.14
CA LYS A 60 10.09 -1.65 12.75
C LYS A 60 9.30 -0.50 12.11
N ALA A 61 8.01 -0.40 12.39
CA ALA A 61 7.16 0.69 11.93
C ALA A 61 7.52 2.04 12.58
N GLU A 62 7.97 2.05 13.84
CA GLU A 62 8.43 3.25 14.56
C GLU A 62 9.80 3.74 14.06
N GLU A 63 10.73 2.81 13.80
CA GLU A 63 12.10 3.12 13.34
C GLU A 63 12.17 3.50 11.85
N MET A 64 11.16 3.15 11.05
CA MET A 64 11.12 3.50 9.63
C MET A 64 10.95 5.00 9.43
N GLU A 65 11.72 5.62 8.54
CA GLU A 65 11.51 7.03 8.16
C GLU A 65 10.08 7.25 7.66
N MET A 66 9.43 8.35 8.07
CA MET A 66 8.04 8.63 7.71
C MET A 66 7.83 8.66 6.18
N THR A 67 8.80 9.18 5.42
CA THR A 67 8.76 9.24 3.95
C THR A 67 8.83 7.84 3.32
N ALA A 68 9.50 6.89 3.96
CA ALA A 68 9.52 5.49 3.55
C ALA A 68 8.26 4.73 4.02
N PHE A 69 7.64 5.17 5.13
CA PHE A 69 6.46 4.52 5.68
C PHE A 69 5.15 4.95 4.99
N LEU A 70 5.10 6.18 4.46
CA LEU A 70 3.94 6.71 3.75
C LEU A 70 3.46 5.80 2.60
N PRO A 71 4.32 5.31 1.68
CA PRO A 71 3.91 4.37 0.65
C PRO A 71 3.29 3.06 1.17
N LEU A 72 3.73 2.57 2.33
CA LEU A 72 3.17 1.36 2.95
C LEU A 72 1.80 1.64 3.57
N TYR A 73 1.64 2.80 4.23
CA TYR A 73 0.34 3.27 4.70
C TYR A 73 -0.67 3.38 3.55
N GLN A 74 -0.23 3.99 2.44
CA GLN A 74 -1.00 4.18 1.22
C GLN A 74 -1.46 2.83 0.66
N MET A 75 -0.53 1.89 0.47
CA MET A 75 -0.88 0.53 0.03
C MET A 75 -1.79 -0.19 1.02
N ALA A 76 -1.58 -0.03 2.32
CA ALA A 76 -2.42 -0.69 3.33
C ALA A 76 -3.86 -0.17 3.30
N ALA A 77 -4.04 1.14 3.16
CA ALA A 77 -5.35 1.76 2.98
C ALA A 77 -6.04 1.27 1.69
N PHE A 78 -5.28 1.08 0.60
CA PHE A 78 -5.81 0.53 -0.66
C PHE A 78 -6.41 -0.86 -0.46
N LEU A 79 -5.62 -1.74 0.14
CA LEU A 79 -5.97 -3.14 0.33
C LEU A 79 -7.13 -3.32 1.32
N ASP A 80 -7.23 -2.46 2.34
CA ASP A 80 -8.33 -2.46 3.33
C ASP A 80 -9.63 -1.89 2.75
N THR A 81 -9.56 -0.82 1.95
CA THR A 81 -10.77 -0.04 1.56
C THR A 81 -11.28 -0.28 0.15
N MET A 82 -10.40 -0.57 -0.82
CA MET A 82 -10.75 -0.63 -2.24
C MET A 82 -10.77 -2.06 -2.80
N ILE A 83 -10.02 -2.97 -2.18
CA ILE A 83 -9.92 -4.35 -2.64
C ILE A 83 -10.95 -5.23 -1.91
N THR A 84 -11.65 -6.09 -2.65
CA THR A 84 -12.62 -7.01 -2.04
C THR A 84 -11.90 -8.18 -1.34
N GLN A 85 -12.62 -8.89 -0.46
CA GLN A 85 -12.08 -10.10 0.18
C GLN A 85 -11.67 -11.17 -0.86
N ALA A 86 -12.46 -11.35 -1.91
CA ALA A 86 -12.16 -12.32 -2.97
C ALA A 86 -10.87 -11.94 -3.74
N ASP A 87 -10.67 -10.65 -3.97
CA ASP A 87 -9.49 -10.13 -4.64
C ASP A 87 -8.25 -10.20 -3.74
N ARG A 88 -8.36 -9.87 -2.45
CA ARG A 88 -7.27 -10.04 -1.47
C ARG A 88 -6.81 -11.49 -1.38
N LYS A 89 -7.74 -12.46 -1.39
CA LYS A 89 -7.41 -13.88 -1.44
C LYS A 89 -6.63 -14.24 -2.70
N SER A 90 -7.07 -13.73 -3.86
CA SER A 90 -6.39 -13.96 -5.15
C SER A 90 -4.99 -13.33 -5.20
N ILE A 91 -4.81 -12.17 -4.57
CA ILE A 91 -3.51 -11.53 -4.37
C ILE A 91 -2.62 -12.40 -3.49
N ALA A 92 -3.12 -12.89 -2.35
CA ALA A 92 -2.37 -13.74 -1.43
C ALA A 92 -1.86 -15.02 -2.12
N SER A 93 -2.73 -15.70 -2.88
CA SER A 93 -2.34 -16.89 -3.65
C SER A 93 -1.27 -16.57 -4.70
N SER A 94 -1.30 -15.38 -5.29
CA SER A 94 -0.29 -14.94 -6.27
C SER A 94 1.07 -14.65 -5.64
N LEU A 95 1.09 -14.21 -4.37
CA LEU A 95 2.31 -13.98 -3.60
C LEU A 95 2.93 -15.32 -3.14
N GLN A 96 2.08 -16.25 -2.64
CA GLN A 96 2.46 -17.59 -2.20
C GLN A 96 3.18 -18.42 -3.27
N GLN A 97 2.74 -18.35 -4.53
CA GLN A 97 3.32 -19.12 -5.63
C GLN A 97 4.80 -18.80 -5.92
N ARG A 98 5.41 -17.79 -5.27
CA ARG A 98 6.80 -17.40 -5.50
C ARG A 98 7.75 -17.61 -4.32
N ASP A 99 7.26 -17.69 -3.09
CA ASP A 99 8.08 -17.95 -1.91
C ASP A 99 7.86 -19.40 -1.45
N THR A 100 8.78 -20.29 -1.81
CA THR A 100 8.74 -21.73 -1.48
C THR A 100 9.00 -22.04 -0.01
N THR A 101 9.13 -21.04 0.87
CA THR A 101 9.62 -21.28 2.25
C THR A 101 8.88 -20.54 3.37
N THR A 102 7.85 -19.74 3.10
CA THR A 102 7.29 -18.86 4.16
C THR A 102 5.79 -18.71 4.22
N PHE A 103 5.03 -19.16 3.21
CA PHE A 103 3.59 -18.89 3.17
C PHE A 103 2.73 -20.15 3.00
N GLU A 104 3.11 -21.26 3.64
CA GLU A 104 2.16 -22.35 3.95
C GLU A 104 1.24 -21.94 5.11
N GLU A 105 0.55 -20.81 4.97
CA GLU A 105 -0.51 -20.41 5.90
C GLU A 105 -1.84 -20.45 5.17
N ILE A 106 -2.83 -21.03 5.86
CA ILE A 106 -4.24 -20.90 5.52
C ILE A 106 -4.52 -19.40 5.46
N TYR A 107 -4.84 -18.89 4.27
CA TYR A 107 -5.23 -17.49 4.11
C TYR A 107 -6.37 -17.16 5.07
N ASP A 108 -6.12 -16.21 5.98
CA ASP A 108 -7.11 -15.64 6.89
C ASP A 108 -7.28 -14.14 6.58
N ASP A 109 -8.44 -13.77 6.05
CA ASP A 109 -8.75 -12.38 5.70
C ASP A 109 -8.79 -11.47 6.94
N GLU A 110 -9.22 -11.99 8.09
CA GLU A 110 -9.28 -11.21 9.32
C GLU A 110 -7.87 -10.88 9.84
N MET A 111 -6.94 -11.83 9.74
CA MET A 111 -5.53 -11.57 10.04
C MET A 111 -4.95 -10.51 9.10
N VAL A 112 -5.16 -10.66 7.79
CA VAL A 112 -4.66 -9.69 6.80
C VAL A 112 -5.21 -8.29 7.09
N ILE A 113 -6.52 -8.14 7.25
CA ILE A 113 -7.15 -6.85 7.57
C ILE A 113 -6.61 -6.28 8.89
N THR A 114 -6.46 -7.11 9.91
CA THR A 114 -5.91 -6.68 11.21
C THR A 114 -4.49 -6.14 11.05
N GLY A 115 -3.64 -6.81 10.27
CA GLY A 115 -2.30 -6.35 9.94
C GLY A 115 -2.30 -5.02 9.18
N LEU A 116 -3.11 -4.89 8.13
CA LEU A 116 -3.26 -3.66 7.35
C LEU A 116 -3.70 -2.48 8.22
N ARG A 117 -4.67 -2.69 9.11
CA ARG A 117 -5.15 -1.67 10.04
C ARG A 117 -4.12 -1.28 11.09
N LYS A 118 -3.24 -2.19 11.50
CA LYS A 118 -2.11 -1.87 12.38
C LYS A 118 -1.09 -0.98 11.69
N ILE A 119 -0.78 -1.24 10.41
CA ILE A 119 0.06 -0.34 9.58
C ILE A 119 -0.57 1.05 9.53
N ILE A 120 -1.86 1.13 9.19
CA ILE A 120 -2.61 2.39 9.10
C ILE A 120 -2.54 3.15 10.42
N LYS A 121 -2.85 2.48 11.54
CA LYS A 121 -2.85 3.07 12.87
C LYS A 121 -1.46 3.55 13.29
N ALA A 122 -0.42 2.77 13.02
CA ALA A 122 0.97 3.13 13.34
C ALA A 122 1.38 4.40 12.59
N PHE A 123 1.08 4.49 11.28
CA PHE A 123 1.38 5.68 10.50
C PHE A 123 0.62 6.92 11.00
N VAL A 124 -0.70 6.80 11.21
CA VAL A 124 -1.54 7.91 11.71
C VAL A 124 -1.08 8.38 13.09
N GLY A 125 -0.72 7.46 14.00
CA GLY A 125 -0.17 7.81 15.32
C GLY A 125 1.09 8.66 15.20
N ARG A 126 2.04 8.23 14.37
CA ARG A 126 3.28 8.98 14.13
C ARG A 126 3.04 10.32 13.44
N LEU A 127 2.11 10.38 12.50
CA LEU A 127 1.72 11.62 11.83
C LEU A 127 1.11 12.63 12.83
N CYS A 128 0.30 12.15 13.77
CA CYS A 128 -0.25 12.97 14.85
C CYS A 128 0.85 13.53 15.76
N GLU A 129 1.81 12.69 16.15
CA GLU A 129 2.91 13.07 17.04
C GLU A 129 3.90 14.04 16.39
N ALA A 130 4.25 13.82 15.12
CA ALA A 130 5.29 14.58 14.43
C ALA A 130 4.76 15.81 13.67
N HIS A 131 3.50 15.77 13.18
CA HIS A 131 2.97 16.77 12.23
C HIS A 131 1.55 17.25 12.57
N GLY A 132 1.08 17.04 13.81
CA GLY A 132 -0.25 17.50 14.24
C GLY A 132 -1.41 16.81 13.51
N GLY A 133 -1.16 15.68 12.85
CA GLY A 133 -2.18 14.82 12.24
C GLY A 133 -2.56 15.20 10.81
N SER A 134 -1.83 16.13 10.17
CA SER A 134 -2.08 16.53 8.78
C SER A 134 -1.00 16.00 7.84
N LEU A 135 -1.43 15.35 6.76
CA LEU A 135 -0.58 14.98 5.63
C LEU A 135 -0.88 15.97 4.49
N PHE A 136 0.16 16.58 3.91
CA PHE A 136 -0.05 17.31 2.66
C PHE A 136 -0.34 16.27 1.55
N VAL A 137 -1.48 16.41 0.90
CA VAL A 137 -1.88 15.60 -0.26
C VAL A 137 -2.04 16.57 -1.42
N PRO A 138 -1.37 16.35 -2.57
CA PRO A 138 -1.51 17.24 -3.71
C PRO A 138 -2.96 17.30 -4.20
N ASP A 139 -3.34 18.44 -4.78
CA ASP A 139 -4.66 18.59 -5.40
C ASP A 139 -4.82 17.56 -6.55
N ASP A 140 -6.05 17.08 -6.76
CA ASP A 140 -6.42 16.09 -7.78
C ASP A 140 -5.80 14.69 -7.63
N VAL A 141 -5.11 14.43 -6.52
CA VAL A 141 -4.55 13.11 -6.23
C VAL A 141 -5.63 12.16 -5.72
N PRO A 142 -5.70 10.93 -6.27
CA PRO A 142 -6.48 9.86 -5.67
C PRO A 142 -6.10 9.69 -4.21
N LEU A 143 -7.09 9.78 -3.31
CA LEU A 143 -6.94 9.52 -1.87
C LEU A 143 -5.88 8.44 -1.62
N GLY A 144 -4.69 8.88 -1.18
CA GLY A 144 -3.66 8.01 -0.62
C GLY A 144 -2.96 7.03 -1.56
N TYR A 145 -2.86 7.23 -2.88
CA TYR A 145 -2.17 6.28 -3.78
C TYR A 145 -1.10 6.92 -4.68
N PHE A 146 -0.69 8.15 -4.39
CA PHE A 146 0.21 8.87 -5.27
C PHE A 146 1.65 8.37 -5.25
N SER A 147 2.11 7.75 -4.17
CA SER A 147 3.54 7.47 -3.99
C SER A 147 4.09 6.41 -4.95
N PHE A 148 3.25 5.69 -5.69
CA PHE A 148 3.73 4.72 -6.69
C PHE A 148 3.71 5.24 -8.13
N PHE A 149 3.04 6.37 -8.38
CA PHE A 149 3.00 6.99 -9.70
C PHE A 149 4.28 7.75 -10.03
N ASP A 150 4.70 7.69 -11.29
CA ASP A 150 5.94 8.35 -11.74
C ASP A 150 5.87 9.86 -11.51
N GLU A 151 4.73 10.50 -11.80
CA GLU A 151 4.57 11.96 -11.71
C GLU A 151 4.62 12.52 -10.28
N TRP A 152 4.46 11.67 -9.24
CA TRP A 152 4.37 12.10 -7.85
C TRP A 152 5.56 11.66 -6.99
N GLN A 153 6.60 11.06 -7.59
CA GLN A 153 7.77 10.59 -6.85
C GLN A 153 8.48 11.75 -6.12
N ASP A 154 8.62 12.90 -6.76
CA ASP A 154 9.30 14.07 -6.17
C ASP A 154 8.47 14.76 -5.07
N VAL A 155 7.14 14.60 -5.12
CA VAL A 155 6.21 15.25 -4.17
C VAL A 155 5.98 14.36 -2.93
N THR A 156 6.21 13.05 -3.03
CA THR A 156 6.01 12.14 -1.90
C THR A 156 6.88 12.52 -0.68
N GLY A 157 8.09 13.03 -0.92
CA GLY A 157 8.97 13.51 0.15
C GLY A 157 8.54 14.84 0.79
N SER A 158 7.76 15.68 0.09
CA SER A 158 7.24 16.94 0.63
C SER A 158 5.93 16.77 1.39
N CYS A 159 5.22 15.65 1.20
CA CYS A 159 3.93 15.38 1.85
C CYS A 159 4.00 15.32 3.39
N ILE A 160 5.20 15.08 3.93
CA ILE A 160 5.51 14.93 5.35
C ILE A 160 6.32 16.14 5.85
N ARG A 161 6.68 17.09 4.97
CA ARG A 161 7.44 18.28 5.33
C ARG A 161 6.51 19.50 5.40
N THR A 162 5.96 19.74 6.58
CA THR A 162 5.48 21.05 7.05
C THR A 162 5.71 21.15 8.55
#